data_AF-A0A924HZM7-F1
#
_entry.id   AF-A0A924HZM7-F1
#
_cell.length_a   1.000
_cell.length_b   1.000
_cell.length_c   1.000
_cell.angle_alpha   90.00
_cell.angle_beta   90.00
_cell.angle_gamma   90.00
#
_symmetry.space_group_name_H-M   'P 1'
#
loop_
_entity.id
_entity.type
_entity.pdbx_description
1 polymer ?
#
loop_
_entity_poly.entity_id
_entity_poly.type
_entity_poly.pdbx_seq_one_letter_code
_entity_poly.pdbx_strand_id
1 'polypeptide(L)' 'GISIITRVPLPNSRIPEDAWVEMEAKKAAGYYSETPSHWTDLQEVTGRSIGL' A
#
# COMPACT_ATOMS: atom_id res chain seq x y z
N GLY A 1 21.67 8.02 -14.62
CA GLY A 1 20.62 7.99 -13.57
C GLY A 1 19.62 6.90 -13.90
N ILE A 2 18.73 6.55 -12.95
CA ILE A 2 17.63 5.61 -13.17
C ILE A 2 16.33 6.40 -13.17
N SER A 3 15.50 6.17 -14.19
CA SER A 3 14.18 6.81 -14.33
C SER A 3 13.10 5.75 -14.22
N ILE A 4 12.11 6.00 -13.38
CA ILE A 4 10.92 5.14 -13.27
C ILE A 4 9.96 5.54 -14.39
N ILE A 5 9.78 4.66 -15.37
CA ILE A 5 8.86 4.90 -16.49
C ILE A 5 7.40 4.60 -16.13
N THR A 6 7.17 3.60 -15.27
CA THR A 6 5.82 3.15 -14.91
C THR A 6 5.85 2.47 -13.56
N ARG A 7 4.81 2.71 -12.76
CA ARG A 7 4.51 1.95 -11.54
C ARG A 7 3.25 1.14 -11.81
N VAL A 8 3.30 -0.15 -11.51
CA VAL A 8 2.16 -1.05 -11.70
C VAL A 8 1.59 -1.38 -10.33
N PRO A 9 0.31 -1.04 -10.06
CA PRO A 9 -0.31 -1.42 -8.81
C PRO A 9 -0.54 -2.93 -8.72
N LEU A 10 -0.42 -3.47 -7.52
CA LEU A 10 -0.80 -4.85 -7.26
C LEU A 10 -2.33 -4.94 -7.20
N PRO A 11 -2.96 -5.95 -7.84
CA PRO A 11 -4.38 -6.19 -7.66
C PRO A 11 -4.70 -6.49 -6.18
N ASN A 12 -5.80 -5.94 -5.67
CA ASN A 12 -6.21 -6.15 -4.27
C ASN A 12 -6.34 -7.64 -3.91
N SER A 13 -6.82 -8.47 -4.85
CA SER A 13 -6.94 -9.93 -4.66
C SER A 13 -5.61 -10.67 -4.51
N ARG A 14 -4.48 -10.02 -4.76
CA ARG A 14 -3.13 -10.58 -4.59
C ARG A 14 -2.42 -10.04 -3.34
N ILE A 15 -3.09 -9.23 -2.53
CA ILE A 15 -2.56 -8.70 -1.28
C ILE A 15 -3.21 -9.51 -0.15
N PRO A 16 -2.44 -10.32 0.59
CA PRO A 16 -2.96 -11.01 1.77
C PRO A 16 -3.51 -10.00 2.78
N GLU A 17 -4.60 -10.35 3.47
CA GLU A 17 -5.18 -9.48 4.51
C GLU A 17 -4.16 -9.11 5.61
N ASP A 18 -3.24 -10.04 5.92
CA ASP A 18 -2.16 -9.83 6.88
C ASP A 18 -1.11 -8.82 6.43
N ALA A 19 -1.05 -8.50 5.13
CA ALA A 19 -0.07 -7.59 4.55
C ALA A 19 -0.64 -6.19 4.25
N TRP A 20 -1.90 -5.91 4.66
CA TRP A 20 -2.57 -4.68 4.28
C TRP A 20 -1.85 -3.44 4.84
N VAL A 21 -1.49 -3.45 6.13
CA VAL A 21 -0.79 -2.33 6.78
C VAL A 21 0.53 -2.02 6.06
N GLU A 22 1.35 -3.04 5.82
CA GLU A 22 2.63 -2.87 5.12
C GLU A 22 2.46 -2.48 3.66
N MET A 23 1.34 -2.82 3.02
CA MET A 23 1.05 -2.43 1.65
C MET A 23 0.68 -0.95 1.54
N GLU A 24 -0.17 -0.44 2.43
CA GLU A 24 -0.51 1.00 2.45
C GLU A 24 0.71 1.86 2.77
N ALA A 25 1.55 1.44 3.71
CA ALA A 25 2.81 2.12 3.99
C ALA A 25 3.74 2.19 2.75
N LYS A 26 3.81 1.11 1.96
CA LYS A 26 4.60 1.08 0.71
C LYS A 26 4.00 1.96 -0.38
N LYS A 27 2.67 1.97 -0.53
CA LYS A 27 1.96 2.86 -1.46
C LYS A 27 2.22 4.33 -1.12
N ALA A 28 2.18 4.71 0.15
CA ALA A 28 2.52 6.06 0.61
C ALA A 28 3.98 6.44 0.32
N ALA A 29 4.90 5.48 0.41
CA ALA A 29 6.29 5.65 0.00
C ALA A 29 6.50 5.63 -1.54
N GLY A 30 5.43 5.51 -2.32
CA GLY A 30 5.47 5.53 -3.79
C GLY A 30 5.85 4.19 -4.44
N TYR A 31 5.71 3.07 -3.73
CA TYR A 31 5.83 1.72 -4.31
C TYR A 31 4.45 1.15 -4.64
N TYR A 32 4.33 0.40 -5.74
CA TYR A 32 3.09 -0.28 -6.14
C TYR A 32 1.85 0.63 -6.20
N SER A 33 2.06 1.93 -6.41
CA SER A 33 1.00 2.92 -6.60
C SER A 33 1.40 3.85 -7.73
N GLU A 34 0.43 4.27 -8.54
CA GLU A 34 0.64 5.29 -9.56
C GLU A 34 0.83 6.68 -8.91
N THR A 35 0.08 6.93 -7.84
CA THR A 35 0.12 8.15 -7.03
C THR A 35 0.42 7.83 -5.56
N PRO A 36 1.44 8.44 -4.93
CA PRO A 36 1.69 8.26 -3.51
C PRO A 36 0.49 8.74 -2.68
N SER A 37 0.08 7.95 -1.68
CA SER A 37 -0.88 8.41 -0.67
C SER A 37 -0.23 9.40 0.31
N HIS A 38 -1.05 10.26 0.92
CA HIS A 38 -0.57 11.21 1.91
C HIS A 38 -0.37 10.51 3.26
N TRP A 39 0.61 10.92 4.05
CA TRP A 39 0.94 10.24 5.31
C TRP A 39 -0.23 10.22 6.31
N THR A 40 -1.13 11.20 6.23
CA THR A 40 -2.33 11.26 7.06
C THR A 40 -3.26 10.09 6.84
N ASP A 41 -3.28 9.54 5.63
CA ASP A 41 -4.15 8.43 5.22
C ASP A 41 -3.73 7.12 5.93
N LEU A 42 -2.48 7.05 6.42
CA LEU A 42 -1.95 5.89 7.13
C LEU A 42 -2.49 5.75 8.56
N GLN A 43 -3.05 6.82 9.14
CA GLN A 43 -3.51 6.81 10.53
C GLN A 43 -4.75 5.93 10.75
N GLU A 44 -5.53 5.71 9.70
CA GLU A 44 -6.76 4.91 9.73
C GLU A 44 -6.54 3.47 9.25
N VAL A 45 -5.33 3.15 8.79
CA VAL A 45 -5.01 1.82 8.26
C VAL A 45 -4.94 0.82 9.39
N THR A 46 -5.74 -0.25 9.29
CA THR A 46 -5.78 -1.36 10.24
C THR A 46 -5.51 -2.68 9.51
N GLY A 47 -4.94 -3.65 10.24
CA GLY A 47 -4.69 -4.99 9.73
C GLY A 47 -5.92 -5.88 9.78
N ARG A 48 -5.74 -7.17 9.47
CA ARG A 48 -6.82 -8.16 9.56
C ARG A 48 -7.46 -8.16 10.96
N SER A 49 -8.80 -8.05 11.00
CA SER A 49 -9.57 -8.25 12.23
C SER A 49 -9.53 -9.73 12.63
N ILE A 50 -9.25 -10.00 13.91
CA ILE A 50 -9.16 -11.37 14.45
C ILE A 50 -10.40 -11.81 15.23
N GLY A 51 -11.43 -10.95 15.34
CA GLY A 51 -12.66 -11.22 16.09
C GLY A 51 -12.41 -11.35 17.59
N LEU A 52 -12.86 -10.36 18.38
CA LEU A 52 -12.94 -10.45 19.84
C LEU A 52 -14.41 -10.54 20.26
#